data_AF-A0A8T2DB26-F1
#
_entry.id   AF-A0A8T2DB26-F1
#
_cell.length_a   1.000
_cell.length_b   1.000
_cell.length_c   1.000
_cell.angle_alpha   90.00
_cell.angle_beta   90.00
_cell.angle_gamma   90.00
#
_symmetry.space_group_name_H-M   'P 1'
#
loop_
_entity.id
_entity.type
_entity.pdbx_description
1 polymer ?
#
loop_
_entity_poly.entity_id
_entity_poly.type
_entity_poly.pdbx_seq_one_letter_code
_entity_poly.pdbx_strand_id
1 'polypeptide(L)'
;MDSISQLPDALLLGVLSLLPAKDVVATMILSKRWQFLWMFVPKLIYDDNYQNIEFERLSRFVYRSLLLHEAPVIETLHFIIRPKSNVVDIGVWTRTAVKRCVRELIIEMDCSSSSTAPVMLPRSLYSGCSILVKLKLKKVVLVDVTSPFSFPSLKELSLKSVKYPDEEFVQSLLSNCPVLESLVVKQCPNDNATIFTVKNSSLKSLVLENQDLRYNDIGAGYVIDAPSLEKFKIRDLHEDRFCVIENEMPNIVEADIDVAYGHPGKILSSITSVKHLTLCITSSKDAYPVGLAFCSLVYLEIWTLDTEWSNDLNLLMCVLRDSPNLRALKLEQLDCDGDRSCWMEPSSAPECVIWSLETLELVDYEGAEEEKKVIAFILRNANCLKKATISTESTDPNKRLEMLKELELFPRRSPNCQLAFYYSP
;
A
#
# COMPACT_ATOMS: atom_id res chain seq x y z
N MET A 1 26.96 -30.04 24.54
CA MET A 1 25.74 -30.71 24.09
C MET A 1 24.98 -29.72 23.26
N ASP A 2 24.50 -30.12 22.08
CA ASP A 2 23.73 -29.25 21.21
C ASP A 2 22.30 -29.09 21.78
N SER A 3 22.05 -27.94 22.41
CA SER A 3 20.76 -27.59 23.03
C SER A 3 19.62 -27.49 22.01
N ILE A 4 19.94 -27.25 20.73
CA ILE A 4 18.93 -27.14 19.66
C ILE A 4 18.39 -28.53 19.32
N SER A 5 19.25 -29.55 19.29
CA SER A 5 18.83 -30.94 19.05
C SER A 5 17.93 -31.53 20.15
N GLN A 6 17.76 -30.86 21.29
CA GLN A 6 16.84 -31.26 22.37
C GLN A 6 15.43 -30.68 22.23
N LEU A 7 15.21 -29.73 21.32
CA LEU A 7 13.89 -29.12 21.11
C LEU A 7 12.91 -30.14 20.49
N PRO A 8 11.60 -30.05 20.75
CA PRO A 8 10.57 -30.82 20.05
C PRO A 8 10.52 -30.55 18.55
N ASP A 9 10.12 -31.55 17.75
CA ASP A 9 10.04 -31.43 16.29
C ASP A 9 9.22 -30.21 15.84
N ALA A 10 8.10 -29.92 16.51
CA ALA A 10 7.25 -28.77 16.18
C ALA A 10 8.00 -27.43 16.25
N LEU A 11 8.88 -27.25 17.25
CA LEU A 11 9.69 -26.03 17.37
C LEU A 11 10.78 -25.99 16.31
N LEU A 12 11.40 -27.14 16.01
CA LEU A 12 12.41 -27.24 14.97
C LEU A 12 11.83 -26.93 13.58
N LEU A 13 10.63 -27.45 13.26
CA LEU A 13 9.91 -27.14 12.03
C LEU A 13 9.53 -25.66 11.95
N GLY A 14 9.15 -25.05 13.08
CA GLY A 14 8.91 -23.61 13.18
C GLY A 14 10.17 -22.78 12.85
N VAL A 15 11.32 -23.16 13.41
CA VAL A 15 12.62 -22.52 13.10
C VAL A 15 13.01 -22.72 11.64
N LEU A 16 12.90 -23.94 11.11
CA LEU A 16 13.23 -24.23 9.71
C LEU A 16 12.31 -23.49 8.73
N SER A 17 11.05 -23.23 9.10
CA SER A 17 10.10 -22.46 8.27
C SER A 17 10.50 -21.00 8.04
N LEU A 18 11.49 -20.49 8.78
CA LEU A 18 12.06 -19.15 8.61
C LEU A 18 13.22 -19.13 7.61
N LEU A 19 13.75 -20.29 7.22
CA LEU A 19 14.96 -20.42 6.40
C LEU A 19 14.62 -20.72 4.93
N PRO A 20 15.49 -20.33 3.98
CA PRO A 20 15.40 -20.78 2.60
C PRO A 20 15.46 -22.31 2.49
N ALA A 21 14.73 -22.88 1.54
CA ALA A 21 14.62 -24.33 1.34
C ALA A 21 15.97 -25.03 1.14
N LYS A 22 16.98 -24.34 0.57
CA LYS A 22 18.33 -24.88 0.43
C LYS A 22 19.00 -25.12 1.80
N ASP A 23 18.90 -24.15 2.69
CA ASP A 23 19.46 -24.23 4.04
C ASP A 23 18.69 -25.26 4.88
N VAL A 24 17.36 -25.29 4.72
CA VAL A 24 16.49 -26.30 5.33
C VAL A 24 16.91 -27.72 4.92
N VAL A 25 17.09 -27.97 3.62
CA VAL A 25 17.58 -29.28 3.13
C VAL A 25 19.01 -29.54 3.60
N ALA A 26 19.88 -28.53 3.66
CA ALA A 26 21.25 -28.70 4.13
C ALA A 26 21.33 -29.18 5.59
N THR A 27 20.32 -28.90 6.42
CA THR A 27 20.26 -29.42 7.80
C THR A 27 20.25 -30.95 7.87
N MET A 28 19.91 -31.65 6.77
CA MET A 28 19.87 -33.11 6.72
C MET A 28 21.19 -33.79 7.11
N ILE A 29 22.32 -33.08 7.01
CA ILE A 29 23.65 -33.61 7.35
C ILE A 29 23.99 -33.47 8.84
N LEU A 30 23.20 -32.74 9.63
CA LEU A 30 23.50 -32.44 11.03
C LEU A 30 23.33 -33.66 11.95
N SER A 31 22.28 -34.45 11.74
CA SER A 31 22.07 -35.72 12.46
C SER A 31 21.02 -36.60 11.77
N LYS A 32 20.88 -37.85 12.24
CA LYS A 32 19.82 -38.79 11.77
C LYS A 32 18.41 -38.23 11.94
N ARG A 33 18.17 -37.37 12.93
CA ARG A 33 16.85 -36.73 13.14
C ARG A 33 16.60 -35.66 12.07
N TRP A 34 17.59 -34.80 11.84
CA TRP A 34 17.50 -33.72 10.85
C TRP A 34 17.44 -34.25 9.41
N GLN A 35 17.95 -35.46 9.16
CA GLN A 35 17.92 -36.13 7.86
C GLN A 35 16.51 -36.15 7.22
N PHE A 36 15.47 -36.30 8.04
CA PHE A 36 14.08 -36.39 7.58
C PHE A 36 13.25 -35.14 7.94
N LEU A 37 13.69 -34.36 8.93
CA LEU A 37 12.90 -33.26 9.49
C LEU A 37 12.53 -32.21 8.43
N TRP A 38 13.44 -31.93 7.51
CA TRP A 38 13.23 -30.97 6.41
C TRP A 38 12.05 -31.35 5.49
N MET A 39 11.71 -32.64 5.39
CA MET A 39 10.62 -33.15 4.54
C MET A 39 9.23 -32.79 5.10
N PHE A 40 9.14 -32.33 6.35
CA PHE A 40 7.89 -32.02 7.04
C PHE A 40 7.70 -30.52 7.29
N VAL A 41 8.55 -29.67 6.73
CA VAL A 41 8.50 -28.20 6.93
C VAL A 41 7.28 -27.60 6.21
N PRO A 42 6.33 -26.97 6.92
CA PRO A 42 5.07 -26.51 6.32
C PRO A 42 5.24 -25.31 5.37
N LYS A 43 6.33 -24.55 5.50
CA LYS A 43 6.63 -23.36 4.70
C LYS A 43 7.93 -23.55 3.92
N LEU A 44 7.84 -23.53 2.60
CA LEU A 44 8.99 -23.70 1.71
C LEU A 44 9.26 -22.39 0.96
N ILE A 45 10.45 -21.84 1.18
CA ILE A 45 10.93 -20.61 0.52
C ILE A 45 12.05 -20.98 -0.45
N TYR A 46 11.76 -20.94 -1.75
CA TYR A 46 12.74 -21.17 -2.79
C TYR A 46 13.30 -19.83 -3.28
N ASP A 47 14.47 -19.47 -2.76
CA ASP A 47 15.19 -18.24 -3.13
C ASP A 47 16.43 -18.54 -4.00
N ASP A 48 16.53 -17.83 -5.11
CA ASP A 48 17.66 -17.88 -6.03
C ASP A 48 18.81 -16.92 -5.67
N ASN A 49 18.84 -16.34 -4.46
CA ASN A 49 19.88 -15.38 -4.05
C ASN A 49 21.30 -15.98 -3.88
N TYR A 50 21.46 -17.26 -4.20
CA TYR A 50 22.75 -17.94 -4.17
C TYR A 50 23.43 -17.72 -5.52
N GLN A 51 24.40 -16.82 -5.52
CA GLN A 51 25.23 -16.38 -6.65
C GLN A 51 25.46 -17.48 -7.72
N ASN A 52 25.23 -17.12 -8.99
CA ASN A 52 25.63 -17.89 -10.18
C ASN A 52 25.03 -19.29 -10.37
N ILE A 53 23.87 -19.60 -9.77
CA ILE A 53 23.17 -20.84 -10.10
C ILE A 53 22.38 -20.65 -11.40
N GLU A 54 22.61 -21.52 -12.39
CA GLU A 54 21.76 -21.62 -13.58
C GLU A 54 20.32 -21.95 -13.18
N PHE A 55 19.33 -21.29 -13.76
CA PHE A 55 17.90 -21.51 -13.49
C PHE A 55 17.51 -23.01 -13.51
N GLU A 56 18.13 -23.80 -14.40
CA GLU A 56 17.91 -25.24 -14.48
C GLU A 56 18.26 -25.99 -13.20
N ARG A 57 19.33 -25.59 -12.51
CA ARG A 57 19.74 -26.20 -11.23
C ARG A 57 18.75 -25.85 -10.13
N LEU A 58 18.25 -24.61 -10.10
CA LEU A 58 17.18 -24.21 -9.19
C LEU A 58 15.92 -25.01 -9.48
N SER A 59 15.49 -25.08 -10.74
CA SER A 59 14.29 -25.83 -11.15
C SER A 59 14.39 -27.30 -10.78
N ARG A 60 15.55 -27.93 -10.98
CA ARG A 60 15.81 -29.31 -10.57
C ARG A 60 15.77 -29.48 -9.06
N PHE A 61 16.29 -28.52 -8.30
CA PHE A 61 16.23 -28.52 -6.84
C PHE A 61 14.79 -28.39 -6.33
N VAL A 62 14.03 -27.42 -6.85
CA VAL A 62 12.61 -27.22 -6.52
C VAL A 62 11.84 -28.50 -6.82
N TYR A 63 12.00 -29.08 -8.01
CA TYR A 63 11.32 -30.31 -8.39
C TYR A 63 11.63 -31.47 -7.44
N ARG A 64 12.92 -31.73 -7.16
CA ARG A 64 13.33 -32.84 -6.28
C ARG A 64 12.88 -32.64 -4.83
N SER A 65 13.00 -31.42 -4.31
CA SER A 65 12.59 -31.11 -2.94
C SER A 65 11.08 -31.25 -2.77
N LEU A 66 10.26 -30.75 -3.70
CA LEU A 66 8.81 -30.91 -3.66
C LEU A 66 8.36 -32.38 -3.84
N LEU A 67 9.11 -33.16 -4.63
CA LEU A 67 8.84 -34.59 -4.82
C LEU A 67 9.08 -35.40 -3.53
N LEU A 68 10.16 -35.06 -2.82
CA LEU A 68 10.55 -35.71 -1.56
C LEU A 68 9.84 -35.15 -0.33
N HIS A 69 9.02 -34.12 -0.50
CA HIS A 69 8.33 -33.48 0.62
C HIS A 69 7.18 -34.37 1.11
N GLU A 70 7.14 -34.65 2.41
CA GLU A 70 6.19 -35.59 3.03
C GLU A 70 5.16 -34.90 3.93
N ALA A 71 5.24 -33.57 4.11
CA ALA A 71 4.24 -32.86 4.90
C ALA A 71 2.81 -33.11 4.36
N PRO A 72 1.84 -33.38 5.25
CA PRO A 72 0.46 -33.64 4.85
C PRO A 72 -0.19 -32.42 4.20
N VAL A 73 0.20 -31.21 4.63
CA VAL A 73 -0.23 -29.93 4.08
C VAL A 73 0.98 -29.03 3.96
N ILE A 74 1.16 -28.42 2.79
CA ILE A 74 2.12 -27.33 2.60
C ILE A 74 1.35 -26.04 2.81
N GLU A 75 1.66 -25.33 3.89
CA GLU A 75 0.99 -24.09 4.24
C GLU A 75 1.36 -22.97 3.27
N THR A 76 2.66 -22.81 2.99
CA THR A 76 3.16 -21.73 2.12
C THR A 76 4.18 -22.26 1.12
N LEU A 77 3.96 -21.99 -0.16
CA LEU A 77 4.99 -22.06 -1.20
C LEU A 77 5.36 -20.66 -1.64
N HIS A 78 6.62 -20.29 -1.42
CA HIS A 78 7.15 -19.00 -1.82
C HIS A 78 8.31 -19.21 -2.79
N PHE A 79 8.17 -18.69 -4.01
CA PHE A 79 9.23 -18.71 -5.03
C PHE A 79 9.73 -17.29 -5.28
N ILE A 80 11.02 -17.05 -5.05
CA ILE A 80 11.73 -15.81 -5.34
C ILE A 80 12.76 -16.12 -6.44
N ILE A 81 12.47 -15.70 -7.67
CA ILE A 81 13.20 -16.13 -8.86
C ILE A 81 13.79 -14.90 -9.56
N ARG A 82 15.07 -14.98 -9.94
CA ARG A 82 15.80 -13.91 -10.61
C ARG A 82 16.28 -14.39 -11.98
N PRO A 83 15.39 -14.43 -13.00
CA PRO A 83 15.74 -15.01 -14.29
C PRO A 83 16.81 -14.16 -14.99
N LYS A 84 17.85 -14.81 -15.53
CA LYS A 84 18.96 -14.12 -16.21
C LYS A 84 18.81 -14.02 -17.74
N SER A 85 18.15 -14.97 -18.42
CA SER A 85 18.04 -14.91 -19.89
C SER A 85 17.00 -15.83 -20.56
N ASN A 86 16.24 -16.67 -19.84
CA ASN A 86 15.41 -17.71 -20.47
C ASN A 86 13.94 -17.59 -20.08
N VAL A 87 13.03 -18.11 -20.93
CA VAL A 87 11.63 -18.36 -20.57
C VAL A 87 11.63 -19.33 -19.39
N VAL A 88 11.08 -18.88 -18.27
CA VAL A 88 10.94 -19.69 -17.06
C VAL A 88 9.56 -20.34 -17.10
N ASP A 89 9.50 -21.65 -17.38
CA ASP A 89 8.28 -22.43 -17.26
C ASP A 89 8.07 -22.86 -15.79
N ILE A 90 7.20 -22.13 -15.08
CA ILE A 90 6.76 -22.48 -13.72
C ILE A 90 5.57 -23.47 -13.71
N GLY A 91 5.25 -24.05 -14.85
CA GLY A 91 4.29 -25.14 -15.07
C GLY A 91 4.35 -26.22 -14.00
N VAL A 92 5.56 -26.73 -13.73
CA VAL A 92 5.75 -27.84 -12.79
C VAL A 92 5.47 -27.41 -11.34
N TRP A 93 5.87 -26.19 -10.97
CA TRP A 93 5.77 -25.70 -9.59
C TRP A 93 4.31 -25.40 -9.22
N THR A 94 3.59 -24.73 -10.12
CA THR A 94 2.15 -24.47 -9.98
C THR A 94 1.31 -25.74 -9.99
N ARG A 95 1.60 -26.72 -10.87
CA ARG A 95 0.95 -28.03 -10.83
C ARG A 95 1.16 -28.73 -9.49
N THR A 96 2.33 -28.57 -8.91
CA THR A 96 2.63 -29.14 -7.59
C THR A 96 1.87 -28.41 -6.48
N ALA A 97 1.83 -27.07 -6.53
CA ALA A 97 1.04 -26.25 -5.60
C ALA A 97 -0.44 -26.64 -5.60
N VAL A 98 -1.00 -26.83 -6.79
CA VAL A 98 -2.38 -27.31 -7.01
C VAL A 98 -2.57 -28.72 -6.43
N LYS A 99 -1.70 -29.67 -6.80
CA LYS A 99 -1.80 -31.06 -6.34
C LYS A 99 -1.68 -31.18 -4.81
N ARG A 100 -0.91 -30.30 -4.18
CA ARG A 100 -0.68 -30.27 -2.73
C ARG A 100 -1.65 -29.36 -1.99
N CYS A 101 -2.62 -28.76 -2.68
CA CYS A 101 -3.63 -27.88 -2.10
C CYS A 101 -3.01 -26.83 -1.18
N VAL A 102 -2.07 -26.02 -1.70
CA VAL A 102 -1.40 -25.02 -0.84
C VAL A 102 -2.35 -23.94 -0.35
N ARG A 103 -2.16 -23.46 0.88
CA ARG A 103 -2.95 -22.36 1.44
C ARG A 103 -2.43 -20.99 0.99
N GLU A 104 -1.12 -20.86 0.86
CA GLU A 104 -0.48 -19.63 0.42
C GLU A 104 0.48 -19.90 -0.74
N LEU A 105 0.32 -19.15 -1.83
CA LEU A 105 1.22 -19.19 -2.97
C LEU A 105 1.75 -17.78 -3.25
N ILE A 106 3.07 -17.64 -3.19
CA ILE A 106 3.79 -16.39 -3.44
C ILE A 106 4.79 -16.65 -4.56
N ILE A 107 4.67 -15.89 -5.64
CA ILE A 107 5.54 -15.99 -6.81
C ILE A 107 6.07 -14.60 -7.11
N GLU A 108 7.36 -14.39 -6.81
CA GLU A 108 8.05 -13.14 -7.01
C GLU A 108 9.15 -13.30 -8.05
N MET A 109 9.01 -12.59 -9.16
CA MET A 109 10.06 -12.46 -10.17
C MET A 109 10.80 -11.14 -9.95
N ASP A 110 12.11 -11.21 -9.76
CA ASP A 110 13.00 -10.06 -9.65
C ASP A 110 13.88 -10.00 -10.90
N CYS A 111 13.32 -9.45 -11.99
CA CYS A 111 14.08 -9.20 -13.22
C CYS A 111 14.88 -7.89 -13.10
N SER A 112 16.20 -7.94 -13.33
CA SER A 112 17.10 -6.78 -13.37
C SER A 112 17.26 -6.17 -14.77
N SER A 113 16.76 -6.82 -15.82
CA SER A 113 16.86 -6.35 -17.21
C SER A 113 15.53 -6.40 -17.95
N SER A 114 15.32 -5.41 -18.81
CA SER A 114 14.15 -5.25 -19.69
C SER A 114 14.07 -6.28 -20.83
N SER A 115 15.07 -7.15 -20.98
CA SER A 115 15.18 -8.15 -22.06
C SER A 115 14.84 -9.58 -21.63
N THR A 116 14.44 -9.80 -20.37
CA THR A 116 14.07 -11.13 -19.89
C THR A 116 12.68 -11.53 -20.36
N ALA A 117 12.55 -12.76 -20.87
CA ALA A 117 11.27 -13.28 -21.31
C ALA A 117 10.28 -13.35 -20.14
N PRO A 118 9.00 -13.00 -20.35
CA PRO A 118 8.01 -12.99 -19.28
C PRO A 118 7.78 -14.40 -18.72
N VAL A 119 7.52 -14.48 -17.41
CA VAL A 119 7.07 -15.73 -16.78
C VAL A 119 5.57 -15.85 -16.94
N MET A 120 5.14 -16.83 -17.72
CA MET A 120 3.72 -17.12 -17.96
C MET A 120 3.19 -18.03 -16.87
N LEU A 121 2.12 -17.60 -16.19
CA LEU A 121 1.44 -18.43 -15.22
C LEU A 121 0.56 -19.46 -15.94
N PRO A 122 0.79 -20.76 -15.67
CA PRO A 122 0.09 -21.84 -16.34
C PRO A 122 -1.33 -21.98 -15.82
N ARG A 123 -2.19 -22.47 -16.72
CA ARG A 123 -3.64 -22.64 -16.51
C ARG A 123 -4.03 -23.50 -15.31
N SER A 124 -3.15 -24.40 -14.89
CA SER A 124 -3.40 -25.29 -13.76
C SER A 124 -3.65 -24.54 -12.46
N LEU A 125 -3.11 -23.31 -12.31
CA LEU A 125 -3.30 -22.54 -11.09
C LEU A 125 -4.76 -22.15 -10.84
N TYR A 126 -5.52 -21.89 -11.90
CA TYR A 126 -6.85 -21.27 -11.82
C TYR A 126 -8.01 -22.24 -11.52
N SER A 127 -7.78 -23.54 -11.69
CA SER A 127 -8.84 -24.57 -11.63
C SER A 127 -8.70 -25.57 -10.48
N GLY A 128 -7.57 -25.57 -9.76
CA GLY A 128 -7.26 -26.64 -8.81
C GLY A 128 -6.96 -26.21 -7.37
N CYS A 129 -7.02 -24.91 -7.06
CA CYS A 129 -6.62 -24.37 -5.76
C CYS A 129 -7.82 -23.94 -4.90
N SER A 130 -8.68 -24.88 -4.50
CA SER A 130 -9.90 -24.57 -3.74
C SER A 130 -9.65 -24.07 -2.32
N ILE A 131 -8.51 -24.43 -1.71
CA ILE A 131 -8.15 -24.02 -0.33
C ILE A 131 -7.12 -22.89 -0.28
N LEU A 132 -6.78 -22.31 -1.43
CA LEU A 132 -5.84 -21.20 -1.50
C LEU A 132 -6.47 -19.96 -0.88
N VAL A 133 -5.84 -19.45 0.18
CA VAL A 133 -6.27 -18.29 0.96
C VAL A 133 -5.53 -17.03 0.55
N LYS A 134 -4.24 -17.16 0.17
CA LYS A 134 -3.37 -16.03 -0.18
C LYS A 134 -2.64 -16.30 -1.49
N LEU A 135 -2.79 -15.38 -2.45
CA LEU A 135 -2.09 -15.42 -3.72
C LEU A 135 -1.35 -14.09 -3.93
N LYS A 136 -0.02 -14.16 -4.03
CA LYS A 136 0.82 -12.99 -4.30
C LYS A 136 1.65 -13.21 -5.56
N LEU A 137 1.48 -12.32 -6.52
CA LEU A 137 2.10 -12.40 -7.83
C LEU A 137 2.86 -11.11 -8.10
N LYS A 138 4.13 -11.23 -8.50
CA LYS A 138 4.97 -10.09 -8.87
C LYS A 138 5.74 -10.36 -10.17
N LYS A 139 5.63 -9.45 -11.14
CA LYS A 139 6.30 -9.50 -12.45
C LYS A 139 6.00 -10.80 -13.23
N VAL A 140 4.72 -11.12 -13.38
CA VAL A 140 4.23 -12.32 -14.09
C VAL A 140 3.20 -11.96 -15.16
N VAL A 141 3.00 -12.87 -16.12
CA VAL A 141 1.99 -12.75 -17.17
C VAL A 141 0.91 -13.80 -16.93
N LEU A 142 -0.32 -13.35 -16.73
CA LEU A 142 -1.50 -14.20 -16.72
C LEU A 142 -1.91 -14.47 -18.17
N VAL A 143 -2.37 -15.69 -18.43
CA VAL A 143 -2.68 -16.18 -19.78
C VAL A 143 -4.15 -16.55 -19.83
N ASP A 144 -4.81 -16.17 -20.92
CA ASP A 144 -6.26 -16.30 -21.12
C ASP A 144 -6.76 -17.73 -20.93
N VAL A 145 -7.98 -17.81 -20.41
CA VAL A 145 -8.71 -19.04 -20.14
C VAL A 145 -10.14 -18.90 -20.68
N THR A 146 -10.45 -19.66 -21.72
CA THR A 146 -11.82 -19.92 -22.20
C THR A 146 -12.66 -20.78 -21.25
N SER A 147 -12.19 -20.99 -20.01
CA SER A 147 -12.77 -21.86 -18.99
C SER A 147 -13.02 -21.08 -17.70
N PRO A 148 -14.12 -21.34 -16.98
CA PRO A 148 -14.37 -20.68 -15.69
C PRO A 148 -13.28 -21.07 -14.69
N PHE A 149 -12.69 -20.07 -14.06
CA PHE A 149 -11.74 -20.24 -12.96
C PHE A 149 -12.37 -19.78 -11.66
N SER A 150 -12.00 -20.40 -10.54
CA SER A 150 -12.62 -20.11 -9.25
C SER A 150 -11.61 -20.22 -8.11
N PHE A 151 -11.60 -19.20 -7.26
CA PHE A 151 -10.79 -19.14 -6.04
C PHE A 151 -11.72 -18.99 -4.82
N PRO A 152 -12.43 -20.05 -4.42
CA PRO A 152 -13.54 -19.95 -3.47
C PRO A 152 -13.11 -19.61 -2.03
N SER A 153 -11.84 -19.84 -1.68
CA SER A 153 -11.31 -19.56 -0.33
C SER A 153 -10.34 -18.38 -0.27
N LEU A 154 -10.14 -17.68 -1.40
CA LEU A 154 -9.10 -16.66 -1.51
C LEU A 154 -9.53 -15.37 -0.79
N LYS A 155 -8.77 -15.00 0.23
CA LYS A 155 -8.99 -13.81 1.07
C LYS A 155 -8.02 -12.69 0.73
N GLU A 156 -6.81 -13.01 0.31
CA GLU A 156 -5.76 -12.02 0.01
C GLU A 156 -5.21 -12.22 -1.40
N LEU A 157 -5.32 -11.18 -2.23
CA LEU A 157 -4.77 -11.14 -3.58
C LEU A 157 -3.81 -9.95 -3.71
N SER A 158 -2.57 -10.22 -4.12
CA SER A 158 -1.59 -9.17 -4.45
C SER A 158 -1.11 -9.35 -5.88
N LEU A 159 -1.26 -8.31 -6.70
CA LEU A 159 -0.85 -8.24 -8.09
C LEU A 159 0.12 -7.07 -8.25
N LYS A 160 1.41 -7.35 -8.48
CA LYS A 160 2.45 -6.32 -8.63
C LYS A 160 3.14 -6.45 -9.98
N SER A 161 3.03 -5.47 -10.87
CA SER A 161 3.53 -5.54 -12.24
C SER A 161 3.08 -6.82 -12.96
N VAL A 162 1.77 -7.02 -13.03
CA VAL A 162 1.17 -8.21 -13.66
C VAL A 162 0.60 -7.82 -15.00
N LYS A 163 0.87 -8.63 -16.03
CA LYS A 163 0.22 -8.49 -17.33
C LYS A 163 -0.96 -9.43 -17.44
N TYR A 164 -2.04 -8.93 -18.01
CA TYR A 164 -3.30 -9.64 -18.17
C TYR A 164 -3.50 -10.03 -19.64
N PRO A 165 -4.34 -11.02 -19.95
CA PRO A 165 -4.66 -11.33 -21.34
C PRO A 165 -5.48 -10.22 -22.01
N ASP A 166 -6.44 -9.67 -21.26
CA ASP A 166 -7.30 -8.55 -21.62
C ASP A 166 -7.83 -7.87 -20.32
N GLU A 167 -8.61 -6.80 -20.47
CA GLU A 167 -9.20 -6.06 -19.35
C GLU A 167 -10.37 -6.81 -18.68
N GLU A 168 -11.15 -7.59 -19.45
CA GLU A 168 -12.28 -8.37 -18.96
C GLU A 168 -11.83 -9.49 -17.99
N PHE A 169 -10.62 -10.01 -18.19
CA PHE A 169 -10.01 -11.04 -17.38
C PHE A 169 -9.90 -10.63 -15.92
N VAL A 170 -9.53 -9.38 -15.64
CA VAL A 170 -9.40 -8.88 -14.25
C VAL A 170 -10.76 -8.88 -13.56
N GLN A 171 -11.79 -8.40 -14.25
CA GLN A 171 -13.15 -8.38 -13.71
C GLN A 171 -13.68 -9.81 -13.47
N SER A 172 -13.41 -10.72 -14.41
CA SER A 172 -13.72 -12.15 -14.27
C SER A 172 -12.98 -12.77 -13.08
N LEU A 173 -11.70 -12.43 -12.88
CA LEU A 173 -10.91 -12.91 -11.74
C LEU A 173 -11.49 -12.47 -10.41
N LEU A 174 -11.80 -11.19 -10.26
CA LEU A 174 -12.29 -10.64 -8.99
C LEU A 174 -13.71 -11.11 -8.66
N SER A 175 -14.57 -11.27 -9.66
CA SER A 175 -15.93 -11.81 -9.48
C SER A 175 -15.94 -13.29 -9.08
N ASN A 176 -14.91 -14.05 -9.46
CA ASN A 176 -14.73 -15.46 -9.07
C ASN A 176 -13.97 -15.66 -7.74
N CYS A 177 -13.78 -14.57 -6.96
CA CYS A 177 -13.19 -14.59 -5.61
C CYS A 177 -14.23 -14.10 -4.57
N PRO A 178 -15.22 -14.93 -4.17
CA PRO A 178 -16.39 -14.49 -3.41
C PRO A 178 -16.12 -14.12 -1.94
N VAL A 179 -14.95 -14.48 -1.41
CA VAL A 179 -14.55 -14.22 -0.01
C VAL A 179 -13.29 -13.35 0.07
N LEU A 180 -12.97 -12.62 -1.00
CA LEU A 180 -11.79 -11.76 -1.07
C LEU A 180 -11.95 -10.59 -0.09
N GLU A 181 -11.03 -10.47 0.87
CA GLU A 181 -11.04 -9.45 1.92
C GLU A 181 -10.02 -8.33 1.63
N SER A 182 -8.87 -8.66 0.99
CA SER A 182 -7.80 -7.71 0.70
C SER A 182 -7.26 -7.86 -0.73
N LEU A 183 -7.19 -6.72 -1.44
CA LEU A 183 -6.64 -6.61 -2.78
C LEU A 183 -5.54 -5.54 -2.81
N VAL A 184 -4.36 -5.92 -3.27
CA VAL A 184 -3.23 -5.00 -3.51
C VAL A 184 -2.85 -5.05 -4.97
N VAL A 185 -2.93 -3.91 -5.66
CA VAL A 185 -2.55 -3.76 -7.06
C VAL A 185 -1.46 -2.71 -7.15
N LYS A 186 -0.29 -3.09 -7.67
CA LYS A 186 0.80 -2.16 -7.97
C LYS A 186 1.09 -2.23 -9.45
N GLN A 187 0.68 -1.21 -10.19
CA GLN A 187 0.98 -1.09 -11.61
C GLN A 187 2.38 -0.50 -11.79
N CYS A 188 3.17 -1.11 -12.67
CA CYS A 188 4.52 -0.65 -12.99
C CYS A 188 4.64 -0.30 -14.48
N PRO A 189 5.71 0.40 -14.88
CA PRO A 189 5.95 0.68 -16.28
C PRO A 189 5.92 -0.57 -17.15
N ASN A 190 5.16 -0.51 -18.25
CA ASN A 190 4.93 -1.57 -19.25
C ASN A 190 3.91 -2.64 -18.87
N ASP A 191 3.12 -2.43 -17.82
CA ASP A 191 1.87 -3.18 -17.63
C ASP A 191 0.89 -2.87 -18.79
N ASN A 192 -0.06 -3.76 -19.03
CA ASN A 192 -0.94 -3.71 -20.21
C ASN A 192 -2.42 -3.51 -19.89
N ALA A 193 -2.76 -3.22 -18.64
CA ALA A 193 -4.12 -2.87 -18.23
C ALA A 193 -4.26 -1.34 -18.25
N THR A 194 -4.98 -0.82 -19.24
CA THR A 194 -5.28 0.61 -19.34
C THR A 194 -6.34 0.99 -18.31
N ILE A 195 -7.44 0.25 -18.26
CA ILE A 195 -8.48 0.40 -17.23
C ILE A 195 -8.48 -0.79 -16.29
N PHE A 196 -8.27 -0.54 -15.00
CA PHE A 196 -8.32 -1.57 -13.97
C PHE A 196 -9.64 -1.52 -13.20
N THR A 197 -10.53 -2.46 -13.49
CA THR A 197 -11.88 -2.52 -12.92
C THR A 197 -11.93 -3.45 -11.71
N VAL A 198 -12.25 -2.90 -10.54
CA VAL A 198 -12.43 -3.61 -9.26
C VAL A 198 -13.90 -3.68 -8.94
N LYS A 199 -14.54 -4.84 -9.18
CA LYS A 199 -15.91 -5.12 -8.72
C LYS A 199 -15.92 -6.32 -7.80
N ASN A 200 -16.07 -6.08 -6.50
CA ASN A 200 -16.10 -7.16 -5.50
C ASN A 200 -16.79 -6.69 -4.21
N SER A 201 -17.88 -7.36 -3.84
CA SER A 201 -18.70 -6.99 -2.69
C SER A 201 -18.17 -7.51 -1.35
N SER A 202 -17.21 -8.44 -1.32
CA SER A 202 -16.61 -8.95 -0.07
C SER A 202 -15.37 -8.17 0.36
N LEU A 203 -14.84 -7.31 -0.51
CA LEU A 203 -13.58 -6.61 -0.33
C LEU A 203 -13.65 -5.59 0.82
N LYS A 204 -12.72 -5.71 1.77
CA LYS A 204 -12.60 -4.81 2.94
C LYS A 204 -11.42 -3.86 2.85
N SER A 205 -10.35 -4.27 2.16
CA SER A 205 -9.14 -3.49 2.01
C SER A 205 -8.69 -3.46 0.55
N LEU A 206 -8.48 -2.25 0.02
CA LEU A 206 -8.03 -2.02 -1.36
C LEU A 206 -6.82 -1.09 -1.34
N VAL A 207 -5.74 -1.51 -1.98
CA VAL A 207 -4.54 -0.70 -2.21
C VAL A 207 -4.25 -0.67 -3.70
N LEU A 208 -4.26 0.53 -4.28
CA LEU A 208 -3.93 0.80 -5.67
C LEU A 208 -2.69 1.70 -5.69
N GLU A 209 -1.61 1.28 -6.33
CA GLU A 209 -0.43 2.10 -6.53
C GLU A 209 -0.02 2.07 -7.99
N ASN A 210 0.12 3.23 -8.61
CA ASN A 210 0.70 3.39 -9.93
C ASN A 210 2.13 3.94 -9.82
N GLN A 211 3.08 3.28 -10.48
CA GLN A 211 4.47 3.73 -10.62
C GLN A 211 4.82 4.10 -12.07
N ASP A 212 3.88 4.01 -13.02
CA ASP A 212 4.08 4.46 -14.39
C ASP A 212 3.81 5.97 -14.50
N LEU A 213 4.89 6.72 -14.73
CA LEU A 213 4.89 8.18 -14.92
C LEU A 213 5.02 8.57 -16.41
N ARG A 214 4.86 7.62 -17.34
CA ARG A 214 5.02 7.91 -18.77
C ARG A 214 3.73 8.51 -19.35
N TYR A 215 3.88 9.65 -20.02
CA TYR A 215 2.83 10.49 -20.63
C TYR A 215 1.94 9.86 -21.73
N ASN A 216 2.03 8.56 -22.00
CA ASN A 216 1.38 7.96 -23.18
C ASN A 216 0.03 7.27 -22.89
N ASP A 217 -0.41 7.23 -21.63
CA ASP A 217 -1.61 6.49 -21.20
C ASP A 217 -2.81 7.43 -20.95
N ILE A 218 -3.17 8.22 -21.95
CA ILE A 218 -4.38 9.07 -21.92
C ILE A 218 -5.61 8.17 -21.77
N GLY A 219 -6.41 8.38 -20.71
CA GLY A 219 -7.60 7.58 -20.44
C GLY A 219 -7.34 6.25 -19.71
N ALA A 220 -6.16 6.06 -19.11
CA ALA A 220 -5.94 5.00 -18.15
C ALA A 220 -6.49 5.35 -16.76
N GLY A 221 -6.88 4.34 -15.97
CA GLY A 221 -7.50 4.62 -14.69
C GLY A 221 -8.05 3.42 -13.95
N TYR A 222 -8.81 3.72 -12.91
CA TYR A 222 -9.45 2.74 -12.05
C TYR A 222 -10.96 2.91 -12.07
N VAL A 223 -11.68 1.80 -12.08
CA VAL A 223 -13.14 1.77 -11.87
C VAL A 223 -13.41 0.89 -10.66
N ILE A 224 -14.08 1.41 -9.64
CA ILE A 224 -14.22 0.74 -8.35
C ILE A 224 -15.71 0.61 -7.98
N ASP A 225 -16.11 -0.61 -7.66
CA ASP A 225 -17.40 -0.98 -7.06
C ASP A 225 -17.14 -2.00 -5.94
N ALA A 226 -16.99 -1.48 -4.71
CA ALA A 226 -16.67 -2.26 -3.52
C ALA A 226 -17.46 -1.72 -2.30
N PRO A 227 -18.76 -2.04 -2.17
CA PRO A 227 -19.63 -1.44 -1.15
C PRO A 227 -19.27 -1.79 0.31
N SER A 228 -18.52 -2.89 0.53
CA SER A 228 -18.09 -3.34 1.86
C SER A 228 -16.69 -2.85 2.25
N LEU A 229 -16.11 -1.91 1.49
CA LEU A 229 -14.74 -1.46 1.69
C LEU A 229 -14.62 -0.66 3.00
N GLU A 230 -13.65 -1.03 3.82
CA GLU A 230 -13.34 -0.40 5.12
C GLU A 230 -12.04 0.43 5.04
N LYS A 231 -11.08 0.00 4.21
CA LYS A 231 -9.77 0.61 4.02
C LYS A 231 -9.48 0.84 2.55
N PHE A 232 -9.18 2.07 2.18
CA PHE A 232 -8.88 2.43 0.80
C PHE A 232 -7.57 3.23 0.70
N LYS A 233 -6.63 2.74 -0.10
CA LYS A 233 -5.40 3.47 -0.42
C LYS A 233 -5.24 3.58 -1.93
N ILE A 234 -5.00 4.79 -2.42
CA ILE A 234 -4.68 5.05 -3.82
C ILE A 234 -3.48 5.97 -3.90
N ARG A 235 -2.47 5.59 -4.68
CA ARG A 235 -1.32 6.43 -5.04
C ARG A 235 -1.14 6.46 -6.54
N ASP A 236 -1.43 7.59 -7.18
CA ASP A 236 -1.34 7.76 -8.64
C ASP A 236 -1.05 9.22 -9.02
N LEU A 237 0.22 9.50 -9.31
CA LEU A 237 0.73 10.86 -9.57
C LEU A 237 0.66 11.25 -11.05
N HIS A 238 -0.16 10.57 -11.86
CA HIS A 238 -0.32 10.88 -13.28
C HIS A 238 -1.60 11.71 -13.52
N GLU A 239 -1.44 12.93 -14.02
CA GLU A 239 -2.52 13.93 -14.13
C GLU A 239 -3.66 13.53 -15.09
N ASP A 240 -3.33 12.89 -16.22
CA ASP A 240 -4.30 12.49 -17.25
C ASP A 240 -5.08 11.20 -16.92
N ARG A 241 -4.83 10.59 -15.77
CA ARG A 241 -5.52 9.37 -15.33
C ARG A 241 -6.76 9.70 -14.52
N PHE A 242 -7.61 8.70 -14.31
CA PHE A 242 -8.84 8.85 -13.55
C PHE A 242 -9.07 7.71 -12.55
N CYS A 243 -9.92 8.00 -11.57
CA CYS A 243 -10.55 6.99 -10.73
C CYS A 243 -12.04 7.28 -10.66
N VAL A 244 -12.86 6.30 -11.05
CA VAL A 244 -14.32 6.36 -10.98
C VAL A 244 -14.80 5.36 -9.95
N ILE A 245 -15.65 5.82 -9.05
CA ILE A 245 -16.32 4.98 -8.08
C ILE A 245 -17.79 4.91 -8.51
N GLU A 246 -18.28 3.70 -8.80
CA GLU A 246 -19.62 3.50 -9.36
C GLU A 246 -20.73 3.62 -8.30
N ASN A 247 -20.45 3.17 -7.07
CA ASN A 247 -21.37 3.19 -5.93
C ASN A 247 -20.68 3.77 -4.70
N GLU A 248 -21.44 4.46 -3.84
CA GLU A 248 -20.93 4.97 -2.56
C GLU A 248 -20.29 3.85 -1.72
N MET A 249 -19.25 4.20 -0.97
CA MET A 249 -18.53 3.26 -0.10
C MET A 249 -18.76 3.65 1.37
N PRO A 250 -19.95 3.36 1.93
CA PRO A 250 -20.41 3.91 3.21
C PRO A 250 -19.69 3.35 4.44
N ASN A 251 -18.91 2.27 4.26
CA ASN A 251 -18.23 1.57 5.35
C ASN A 251 -16.76 1.98 5.51
N ILE A 252 -16.27 2.93 4.70
CA ILE A 252 -14.87 3.36 4.76
C ILE A 252 -14.60 4.00 6.12
N VAL A 253 -13.56 3.50 6.77
CA VAL A 253 -13.04 3.98 8.06
C VAL A 253 -11.72 4.71 7.85
N GLU A 254 -10.86 4.20 6.97
CA GLU A 254 -9.51 4.68 6.71
C GLU A 254 -9.31 4.87 5.20
N ALA A 255 -8.91 6.07 4.80
CA ALA A 255 -8.61 6.39 3.42
C ALA A 255 -7.28 7.14 3.30
N ASP A 256 -6.44 6.72 2.35
CA ASP A 256 -5.16 7.34 1.99
C ASP A 256 -5.19 7.65 0.48
N ILE A 257 -5.40 8.93 0.15
CA ILE A 257 -5.63 9.41 -1.20
C ILE A 257 -4.46 10.30 -1.62
N ASP A 258 -3.60 9.77 -2.48
CA ASP A 258 -2.40 10.43 -3.00
C ASP A 258 -2.45 10.47 -4.54
N VAL A 259 -3.10 11.50 -5.12
CA VAL A 259 -3.42 11.53 -6.56
C VAL A 259 -3.20 12.89 -7.21
N ALA A 260 -2.77 12.88 -8.47
CA ALA A 260 -2.58 14.09 -9.28
C ALA A 260 -3.70 14.34 -10.31
N TYR A 261 -4.84 13.66 -10.18
CA TYR A 261 -5.91 13.71 -11.19
C TYR A 261 -6.49 15.11 -11.40
N GLY A 262 -6.90 15.45 -12.63
CA GLY A 262 -7.57 16.73 -12.90
C GLY A 262 -8.92 16.94 -12.18
N HIS A 263 -9.61 15.86 -11.77
CA HIS A 263 -10.92 15.90 -11.11
C HIS A 263 -11.05 14.90 -9.95
N PRO A 264 -10.29 15.07 -8.84
CA PRO A 264 -10.25 14.12 -7.73
C PRO A 264 -11.51 14.15 -6.86
N GLY A 265 -12.33 15.20 -6.99
CA GLY A 265 -13.52 15.40 -6.16
C GLY A 265 -14.53 14.24 -6.17
N LYS A 266 -14.60 13.47 -7.25
CA LYS A 266 -15.47 12.27 -7.32
C LYS A 266 -15.06 11.21 -6.29
N ILE A 267 -13.76 11.07 -6.02
CA ILE A 267 -13.24 10.15 -5.01
C ILE A 267 -13.72 10.62 -3.63
N LEU A 268 -13.52 11.90 -3.32
CA LEU A 268 -13.91 12.51 -2.05
C LEU A 268 -15.41 12.37 -1.76
N SER A 269 -16.26 12.56 -2.78
CA SER A 269 -17.71 12.40 -2.64
C SER A 269 -18.17 10.99 -2.32
N SER A 270 -17.35 9.98 -2.61
CA SER A 270 -17.72 8.58 -2.42
C SER A 270 -17.24 8.00 -1.08
N ILE A 271 -16.44 8.76 -0.32
CA ILE A 271 -15.76 8.29 0.92
C ILE A 271 -16.14 9.12 2.16
N THR A 272 -17.29 9.80 2.16
CA THR A 272 -17.72 10.74 3.22
C THR A 272 -17.88 10.11 4.61
N SER A 273 -17.97 8.78 4.71
CA SER A 273 -18.03 8.03 5.99
C SER A 273 -16.71 7.92 6.74
N VAL A 274 -15.59 8.32 6.12
CA VAL A 274 -14.22 8.14 6.62
C VAL A 274 -14.01 8.75 8.01
N LYS A 275 -13.21 8.07 8.85
CA LYS A 275 -12.81 8.55 10.18
C LYS A 275 -11.36 9.03 10.22
N HIS A 276 -10.50 8.40 9.41
CA HIS A 276 -9.09 8.70 9.25
C HIS A 276 -8.79 8.94 7.78
N LEU A 277 -8.49 10.18 7.41
CA LEU A 277 -8.20 10.58 6.03
C LEU A 277 -6.78 11.12 5.94
N THR A 278 -5.97 10.50 5.08
CA THR A 278 -4.71 11.04 4.59
C THR A 278 -4.92 11.53 3.16
N LEU A 279 -4.54 12.77 2.89
CA LEU A 279 -4.85 13.46 1.64
C LEU A 279 -3.60 14.13 1.05
N CYS A 280 -3.29 13.78 -0.18
CA CYS A 280 -2.32 14.44 -1.01
C CYS A 280 -2.92 14.60 -2.41
N ILE A 281 -3.29 15.83 -2.78
CA ILE A 281 -3.93 16.11 -4.07
C ILE A 281 -3.22 17.30 -4.71
N THR A 282 -2.60 17.09 -5.88
CA THR A 282 -1.81 18.12 -6.59
C THR A 282 -2.61 18.82 -7.69
N SER A 283 -3.95 18.87 -7.61
CA SER A 283 -4.80 19.32 -8.72
C SER A 283 -5.30 20.77 -8.60
N SER A 284 -5.40 21.47 -9.73
CA SER A 284 -5.88 22.86 -9.83
C SER A 284 -7.33 23.08 -9.34
N LYS A 285 -7.61 24.31 -8.88
CA LYS A 285 -8.86 25.08 -8.56
C LYS A 285 -10.23 24.39 -8.33
N ASP A 286 -10.53 23.22 -8.90
CA ASP A 286 -11.80 22.49 -8.78
C ASP A 286 -11.66 21.13 -8.05
N ALA A 287 -10.59 20.97 -7.27
CA ALA A 287 -10.24 19.72 -6.59
C ALA A 287 -11.31 19.21 -5.59
N TYR A 288 -12.05 20.14 -4.97
CA TYR A 288 -12.92 19.83 -3.83
C TYR A 288 -14.41 20.11 -4.15
N PRO A 289 -15.29 19.09 -4.12
CA PRO A 289 -16.70 19.25 -4.42
C PRO A 289 -17.44 20.14 -3.42
N VAL A 290 -18.29 21.02 -3.94
CA VAL A 290 -19.17 21.86 -3.11
C VAL A 290 -20.24 20.99 -2.42
N GLY A 291 -20.41 21.17 -1.11
CA GLY A 291 -21.46 20.50 -0.33
C GLY A 291 -21.08 19.12 0.23
N LEU A 292 -19.79 18.78 0.24
CA LEU A 292 -19.29 17.63 0.98
C LEU A 292 -19.46 17.83 2.49
N ALA A 293 -19.64 16.72 3.22
CA ALA A 293 -19.68 16.73 4.66
C ALA A 293 -18.99 15.48 5.21
N PHE A 294 -17.85 15.67 5.85
CA PHE A 294 -17.07 14.64 6.53
C PHE A 294 -17.46 14.58 8.01
N CYS A 295 -18.72 14.29 8.28
CA CYS A 295 -19.25 14.30 9.65
C CYS A 295 -18.60 13.25 10.57
N SER A 296 -18.03 12.19 10.01
CA SER A 296 -17.39 11.11 10.79
C SER A 296 -15.88 11.31 10.96
N LEU A 297 -15.28 12.32 10.32
CA LEU A 297 -13.84 12.51 10.29
C LEU A 297 -13.32 12.97 11.65
N VAL A 298 -12.37 12.22 12.21
CA VAL A 298 -11.76 12.48 13.52
C VAL A 298 -10.28 12.82 13.38
N TYR A 299 -9.61 12.25 12.37
CA TYR A 299 -8.20 12.45 12.09
C TYR A 299 -8.01 12.83 10.62
N LEU A 300 -7.31 13.92 10.37
CA LEU A 300 -6.95 14.40 9.05
C LEU A 300 -5.44 14.58 8.97
N GLU A 301 -4.85 14.02 7.94
CA GLU A 301 -3.46 14.23 7.55
C GLU A 301 -3.44 14.81 6.14
N ILE A 302 -2.76 15.93 5.95
CA ILE A 302 -2.59 16.53 4.63
C ILE A 302 -1.10 16.61 4.30
N TRP A 303 -0.77 16.14 3.11
CA TRP A 303 0.56 16.20 2.51
C TRP A 303 0.54 17.29 1.44
N THR A 304 1.41 18.29 1.59
CA THR A 304 1.57 19.37 0.60
C THR A 304 2.76 19.07 -0.29
N LEU A 305 2.50 18.85 -1.59
CA LEU A 305 3.51 18.44 -2.59
C LEU A 305 3.94 19.58 -3.52
N ASP A 306 3.20 20.70 -3.55
CA ASP A 306 3.28 21.62 -4.68
C ASP A 306 4.02 22.94 -4.38
N THR A 307 4.59 23.49 -5.44
CA THR A 307 5.15 24.85 -5.51
C THR A 307 4.09 25.94 -5.31
N GLU A 308 2.80 25.60 -5.48
CA GLU A 308 1.64 26.48 -5.30
C GLU A 308 0.90 26.23 -3.97
N TRP A 309 1.57 26.50 -2.85
CA TRP A 309 1.05 26.37 -1.47
C TRP A 309 -0.38 26.92 -1.26
N SER A 310 -0.79 27.93 -2.02
CA SER A 310 -2.13 28.51 -1.92
C SER A 310 -3.27 27.54 -2.30
N ASN A 311 -3.06 26.60 -3.23
CA ASN A 311 -4.09 25.62 -3.61
C ASN A 311 -4.28 24.56 -2.52
N ASP A 312 -3.19 24.06 -1.96
CA ASP A 312 -3.19 23.08 -0.86
C ASP A 312 -3.85 23.66 0.40
N LEU A 313 -3.60 24.93 0.70
CA LEU A 313 -4.24 25.61 1.83
C LEU A 313 -5.73 25.87 1.59
N ASN A 314 -6.15 26.15 0.35
CA ASN A 314 -7.58 26.24 0.04
C ASN A 314 -8.28 24.88 0.25
N LEU A 315 -7.65 23.78 -0.19
CA LEU A 315 -8.14 22.42 0.05
C LEU A 315 -8.24 22.12 1.55
N LEU A 316 -7.19 22.41 2.33
CA LEU A 316 -7.21 22.29 3.79
C LEU A 316 -8.40 23.04 4.39
N MET A 317 -8.61 24.30 4.01
CA MET A 317 -9.70 25.11 4.56
C MET A 317 -11.08 24.57 4.18
N CYS A 318 -11.25 24.02 2.97
CA CYS A 318 -12.47 23.36 2.55
C CYS A 318 -12.75 22.11 3.39
N VAL A 319 -11.77 21.21 3.52
CA VAL A 319 -11.92 19.98 4.32
C VAL A 319 -12.21 20.32 5.79
N LEU A 320 -11.49 21.27 6.38
CA LEU A 320 -11.73 21.70 7.76
C LEU A 320 -13.15 22.26 7.95
N ARG A 321 -13.68 23.03 6.99
CA ARG A 321 -15.05 23.56 7.07
C ARG A 321 -16.09 22.44 7.10
N ASP A 322 -15.84 21.36 6.38
CA ASP A 322 -16.78 20.26 6.21
C ASP A 322 -16.55 19.10 7.21
N SER A 323 -15.62 19.27 8.15
CA SER A 323 -15.22 18.23 9.12
C SER A 323 -15.51 18.63 10.57
N PRO A 324 -16.79 18.76 10.98
CA PRO A 324 -17.16 19.36 12.27
C PRO A 324 -16.67 18.58 13.50
N ASN A 325 -16.36 17.28 13.36
CA ASN A 325 -15.93 16.41 14.45
C ASN A 325 -14.42 16.15 14.46
N LEU A 326 -13.64 16.90 13.68
CA LEU A 326 -12.19 16.72 13.59
C LEU A 326 -11.52 17.00 14.94
N ARG A 327 -10.71 16.04 15.42
CA ARG A 327 -9.98 16.16 16.71
C ARG A 327 -8.47 16.24 16.52
N ALA A 328 -7.95 15.68 15.44
CA ALA A 328 -6.52 15.62 15.17
C ALA A 328 -6.22 16.07 13.74
N LEU A 329 -5.27 17.00 13.61
CA LEU A 329 -4.77 17.49 12.33
C LEU A 329 -3.25 17.26 12.27
N LYS A 330 -2.80 16.57 11.23
CA LYS A 330 -1.39 16.43 10.87
C LYS A 330 -1.13 17.12 9.53
N LEU A 331 -0.10 17.96 9.48
CA LEU A 331 0.37 18.63 8.27
C LEU A 331 1.80 18.18 8.02
N GLU A 332 2.06 17.64 6.84
CA GLU A 332 3.37 17.15 6.41
C GLU A 332 3.77 17.86 5.11
N GLN A 333 4.95 18.45 5.10
CA GLN A 333 5.42 19.30 4.00
C GLN A 333 6.63 18.67 3.30
N LEU A 334 6.60 18.66 1.97
CA LEU A 334 7.75 18.36 1.12
C LEU A 334 8.25 19.66 0.48
N ASP A 335 9.45 20.07 0.90
CA ASP A 335 10.40 21.01 0.28
C ASP A 335 9.84 22.02 -0.75
N CYS A 336 9.76 23.31 -0.39
CA CYS A 336 9.28 24.38 -1.28
C CYS A 336 10.38 25.38 -1.66
N ASP A 337 10.92 25.26 -2.87
CA ASP A 337 11.88 26.21 -3.49
C ASP A 337 11.20 27.18 -4.52
N GLY A 338 9.87 27.26 -4.51
CA GLY A 338 9.05 28.00 -5.49
C GLY A 338 8.62 29.42 -5.09
N ASP A 339 8.25 30.22 -6.10
CA ASP A 339 7.76 31.60 -5.96
C ASP A 339 6.41 31.62 -5.19
N ARG A 340 6.44 32.22 -4.00
CA ARG A 340 5.43 32.02 -2.96
C ARG A 340 4.19 32.85 -3.23
N SER A 341 3.11 32.21 -3.67
CA SER A 341 1.78 32.83 -3.61
C SER A 341 1.38 33.05 -2.14
N CYS A 342 1.04 34.29 -1.78
CA CYS A 342 0.66 34.66 -0.41
C CYS A 342 -0.63 33.95 -0.01
N TRP A 343 -0.61 33.13 1.05
CA TRP A 343 -1.84 32.65 1.66
C TRP A 343 -2.67 33.84 2.16
N MET A 344 -3.93 33.89 1.76
CA MET A 344 -4.89 34.86 2.28
C MET A 344 -5.62 34.22 3.45
N GLU A 345 -5.36 34.75 4.64
CA GLU A 345 -6.01 34.30 5.86
C GLU A 345 -7.54 34.39 5.71
N PRO A 346 -8.29 33.31 6.00
CA PRO A 346 -9.74 33.31 5.89
C PRO A 346 -10.37 34.25 6.93
N SER A 347 -11.49 34.89 6.56
CA SER A 347 -12.19 35.85 7.41
C SER A 347 -12.77 35.25 8.70
N SER A 348 -12.97 33.93 8.73
CA SER A 348 -13.46 33.18 9.88
C SER A 348 -12.80 31.81 9.96
N ALA A 349 -12.56 31.34 11.19
CA ALA A 349 -12.02 30.01 11.43
C ALA A 349 -13.12 28.94 11.34
N PRO A 350 -12.84 27.76 10.76
CA PRO A 350 -13.75 26.64 10.74
C PRO A 350 -14.19 26.22 12.15
N GLU A 351 -15.42 25.76 12.30
CA GLU A 351 -15.96 25.35 13.60
C GLU A 351 -15.12 24.25 14.26
N CYS A 352 -14.58 23.32 13.47
CA CYS A 352 -13.74 22.24 13.98
C CYS A 352 -12.44 22.77 14.60
N VAL A 353 -11.83 23.79 13.99
CA VAL A 353 -10.61 24.43 14.51
C VAL A 353 -10.91 25.08 15.86
N ILE A 354 -12.06 25.75 15.97
CA ILE A 354 -12.43 26.48 17.19
C ILE A 354 -12.82 25.52 18.32
N TRP A 355 -13.64 24.51 18.05
CA TRP A 355 -14.41 23.80 19.07
C TRP A 355 -14.05 22.32 19.27
N SER A 356 -13.38 21.66 18.32
CA SER A 356 -13.15 20.21 18.40
C SER A 356 -11.68 19.80 18.29
N LEU A 357 -10.82 20.62 17.68
CA LEU A 357 -9.42 20.30 17.46
C LEU A 357 -8.65 20.20 18.79
N GLU A 358 -8.09 19.02 19.06
CA GLU A 358 -7.36 18.69 20.28
C GLU A 358 -5.85 18.53 20.06
N THR A 359 -5.46 18.02 18.89
CA THR A 359 -4.05 17.79 18.55
C THR A 359 -3.70 18.37 17.18
N LEU A 360 -2.59 19.10 17.14
CA LEU A 360 -1.95 19.60 15.93
C LEU A 360 -0.56 18.98 15.84
N GLU A 361 -0.22 18.43 14.68
CA GLU A 361 1.10 17.89 14.38
C GLU A 361 1.61 18.51 13.07
N LEU A 362 2.78 19.13 13.10
CA LEU A 362 3.49 19.60 11.92
C LEU A 362 4.77 18.82 11.80
N VAL A 363 4.96 18.22 10.63
CA VAL A 363 6.15 17.45 10.27
C VAL A 363 6.96 18.25 9.25
N ASP A 364 8.28 18.17 9.39
CA ASP A 364 9.27 18.84 8.52
C ASP A 364 9.13 20.37 8.43
N TYR A 365 8.89 21.01 9.57
CA TYR A 365 8.78 22.46 9.68
C TYR A 365 10.09 23.17 9.36
N GLU A 366 10.05 24.10 8.39
CA GLU A 366 11.23 24.83 7.91
C GLU A 366 11.27 26.31 8.32
N GLY A 367 10.24 26.79 9.01
CA GLY A 367 10.16 28.19 9.45
C GLY A 367 9.86 29.16 8.32
N ALA A 368 9.20 28.71 7.25
CA ALA A 368 8.71 29.56 6.18
C ALA A 368 7.55 30.44 6.66
N GLU A 369 7.43 31.63 6.07
CA GLU A 369 6.44 32.63 6.49
C GLU A 369 4.99 32.12 6.37
N GLU A 370 4.69 31.27 5.39
CA GLU A 370 3.36 30.68 5.23
C GLU A 370 3.04 29.63 6.31
N GLU A 371 4.01 28.78 6.69
CA GLU A 371 3.84 27.86 7.84
C GLU A 371 3.56 28.65 9.10
N LYS A 372 4.33 29.72 9.34
CA LYS A 372 4.16 30.61 10.49
C LYS A 372 2.74 31.17 10.54
N LYS A 373 2.22 31.66 9.42
CA LYS A 373 0.86 32.19 9.34
C LYS A 373 -0.20 31.12 9.63
N VAL A 374 -0.07 29.92 9.08
CA VAL A 374 -1.03 28.82 9.29
C VAL A 374 -1.01 28.35 10.75
N ILE A 375 0.18 28.17 11.34
CA ILE A 375 0.34 27.79 12.74
C ILE A 375 -0.24 28.88 13.64
N ALA A 376 0.14 30.15 13.41
CA ALA A 376 -0.36 31.27 14.20
C ALA A 376 -1.89 31.37 14.12
N PHE A 377 -2.47 31.17 12.93
CA PHE A 377 -3.92 31.13 12.76
C PHE A 377 -4.58 30.02 13.57
N ILE A 378 -4.08 28.77 13.50
CA ILE A 378 -4.66 27.65 14.25
C ILE A 378 -4.51 27.88 15.75
N LEU A 379 -3.31 28.23 16.24
CA LEU A 379 -3.05 28.48 17.66
C LEU A 379 -3.89 29.63 18.23
N ARG A 380 -4.11 30.69 17.44
CA ARG A 380 -4.93 31.85 17.83
C ARG A 380 -6.43 31.55 17.84
N ASN A 381 -6.89 30.51 17.13
CA ASN A 381 -8.33 30.20 17.03
C ASN A 381 -8.76 28.95 17.81
N ALA A 382 -7.86 27.99 18.03
CA ALA A 382 -8.23 26.70 18.62
C ALA A 382 -8.39 26.77 20.14
N ASN A 383 -9.65 26.65 20.61
CA ASN A 383 -9.97 26.71 22.05
C ASN A 383 -9.68 25.38 22.76
N CYS A 384 -9.84 24.26 22.06
CA CYS A 384 -9.77 22.91 22.64
C CYS A 384 -8.40 22.24 22.48
N LEU A 385 -7.44 22.94 21.87
CA LEU A 385 -6.12 22.40 21.55
C LEU A 385 -5.36 22.03 22.84
N LYS A 386 -4.97 20.76 22.96
CA LYS A 386 -4.24 20.21 24.12
C LYS A 386 -2.75 20.07 23.82
N LYS A 387 -2.41 19.66 22.59
CA LYS A 387 -1.03 19.41 22.17
C LYS A 387 -0.79 19.95 20.77
N ALA A 388 0.28 20.74 20.62
CA ALA A 388 0.83 21.12 19.33
C ALA A 388 2.25 20.53 19.25
N THR A 389 2.47 19.64 18.28
CA THR A 389 3.75 18.98 18.04
C THR A 389 4.33 19.52 16.75
N ILE A 390 5.58 19.96 16.78
CA ILE A 390 6.29 20.47 15.61
C ILE A 390 7.61 19.72 15.51
N SER A 391 7.88 19.06 14.40
CA SER A 391 9.17 18.45 14.10
C SER A 391 9.84 19.14 12.92
N THR A 392 11.17 19.11 12.90
CA THR A 392 11.99 19.65 11.81
C THR A 392 13.14 18.71 11.51
N GLU A 393 13.51 18.61 10.23
CA GLU A 393 14.70 17.90 9.76
C GLU A 393 15.91 18.82 9.61
N SER A 394 15.75 20.14 9.81
CA SER A 394 16.84 21.10 9.70
C SER A 394 18.03 20.73 10.60
N THR A 395 19.17 20.48 9.96
CA THR A 395 20.43 20.13 10.67
C THR A 395 21.07 21.34 11.37
N ASP A 396 20.75 22.57 10.96
CA ASP A 396 21.30 23.80 11.55
C ASP A 396 20.74 24.06 12.96
N PRO A 397 21.58 24.05 14.03
CA PRO A 397 21.15 24.34 15.39
C PRO A 397 20.69 25.80 15.61
N ASN A 398 21.24 26.77 14.87
CA ASN A 398 20.85 28.17 15.02
C ASN A 398 19.44 28.40 14.44
N LYS A 399 19.20 27.87 13.23
CA LYS A 399 17.89 27.91 12.58
C LYS A 399 16.81 27.28 13.47
N ARG A 400 17.09 26.12 14.09
CA ARG A 400 16.20 25.45 15.05
C ARG A 400 15.89 26.30 16.28
N LEU A 401 16.89 26.98 16.83
CA LEU A 401 16.71 27.85 18.00
C LEU A 401 15.86 29.08 17.65
N GLU A 402 16.03 29.64 16.45
CA GLU A 402 15.20 30.74 15.95
C GLU A 402 13.74 30.32 15.78
N MET A 403 13.50 29.18 15.11
CA MET A 403 12.16 28.58 14.96
C MET A 403 11.47 28.42 16.32
N LEU A 404 12.18 27.83 17.30
CA LEU A 404 11.66 27.62 18.65
C LEU A 404 11.23 28.93 19.32
N LYS A 405 12.09 29.95 19.29
CA LYS A 405 11.79 31.26 19.89
C LYS A 405 10.57 31.91 19.25
N GLU A 406 10.44 31.82 17.93
CA GLU A 406 9.30 32.38 17.22
C GLU A 406 7.99 31.65 17.56
N LEU A 407 8.02 30.32 17.61
CA LEU A 407 6.85 29.51 17.94
C LEU A 407 6.35 29.76 19.37
N GLU A 408 7.26 30.03 20.32
CA GLU A 408 6.90 30.40 21.69
C GLU A 408 6.18 31.76 21.80
N LEU A 409 6.44 32.68 20.85
CA LEU A 409 5.83 34.00 20.82
C LEU A 409 4.40 34.00 20.27
N PHE A 410 3.96 32.91 19.61
CA PHE A 410 2.63 32.87 19.02
C PHE A 410 1.52 32.88 20.08
N PRO A 411 0.49 33.74 19.91
CA PRO A 411 -0.63 33.80 20.83
C PRO A 411 -1.42 32.50 20.76
N ARG A 412 -1.60 31.85 21.91
CA ARG A 412 -2.38 30.62 22.05
C ARG A 412 -3.72 30.94 22.71
N ARG A 413 -4.80 30.51 22.08
CA ARG A 413 -6.15 30.69 22.63
C ARG A 413 -6.48 29.65 23.69
N SER A 414 -6.02 28.41 23.51
CA SER A 414 -6.10 27.38 24.54
C SER A 414 -5.01 27.56 25.60
N PRO A 415 -5.37 27.77 26.88
CA PRO A 415 -4.40 27.87 27.97
C PRO A 415 -3.74 26.52 28.32
N ASN A 416 -4.36 25.42 27.90
CA ASN A 416 -3.89 24.06 28.18
C ASN A 416 -2.99 23.50 27.06
N CYS A 417 -2.78 24.25 25.98
CA CYS A 417 -2.01 23.79 24.84
C CYS A 417 -0.51 23.69 25.18
N GLN A 418 -0.01 22.46 25.25
CA GLN A 418 1.42 22.16 25.35
C GLN A 418 2.03 22.19 23.95
N LEU A 419 2.99 23.09 23.75
CA LEU A 419 3.81 23.13 22.55
C LEU A 419 5.03 22.23 22.78
N ALA A 420 5.24 21.28 21.87
CA ALA A 420 6.40 20.40 21.90
C ALA A 420 7.11 20.46 20.55
N PHE A 421 8.42 20.62 20.60
CA PHE A 421 9.27 20.71 19.42
C PHE A 421 10.31 19.59 19.45
N TYR A 422 10.40 18.82 18.37
CA TYR A 422 11.26 17.66 18.30
C TYR A 422 12.17 17.73 17.07
N TYR A 423 13.32 17.08 17.17
CA TYR A 423 14.24 16.89 16.06
C TYR A 423 14.06 15.47 15.54
N SER A 424 13.65 15.34 14.27
CA SER A 424 13.61 14.06 13.56
C SER A 424 15.02 13.78 13.01
N PRO A 425 15.70 12.70 13.45
CA PRO A 425 17.11 12.46 13.15
C PRO A 425 17.39 11.89 11.75
#